data_AF-A6NSZ2-F1
#
_entry.id   AF-A6NSZ2-F1
#
_cell.length_a   1.000
_cell.length_b   1.000
_cell.length_c   1.000
_cell.angle_alpha   90.00
_cell.angle_beta   90.00
_cell.angle_gamma   90.00
#
_symmetry.space_group_name_H-M   'P 1'
#
loop_
_entity.id
_entity.type
_entity.pdbx_description
1 polymer ?
#
loop_
_entity_poly.entity_id
_entity_poly.type
_entity_poly.pdbx_seq_one_letter_code
_entity_poly.pdbx_strand_id
1 'polypeptide(L)'
;MRPAEEHDIIKIKKTAKKRRKQWGGGKKMKKRLLISGAVLLAACVALLLWRGGRGYRLPFSAQEVSKAEIYYFNALQKKNLTSLEDVALLTGALGGLVSEGGYQRIPTGGQSFDVFITLDSGETWQCAYYQTAGDSGYYTDGTVWLAVSGLDLKAVWAELASPAEEVPPGGMPEGLPLEPAG
;
A
#
# COMPACT_ATOMS: atom_id res chain seq x y z
N MET A 1 22.26 -87.28 6.99
CA MET A 1 22.64 -86.12 6.17
C MET A 1 21.36 -85.43 5.69
N ARG A 2 20.98 -84.29 6.29
CA ARG A 2 19.88 -83.42 5.79
C ARG A 2 20.33 -81.96 5.89
N PRO A 3 20.89 -81.35 4.83
CA PRO A 3 21.23 -79.93 4.84
C PRO A 3 20.67 -79.12 3.64
N ALA A 4 19.72 -79.65 2.87
CA ALA A 4 19.27 -79.00 1.63
C ALA A 4 18.01 -78.12 1.77
N GLU A 5 17.11 -78.39 2.72
CA GLU A 5 15.80 -77.70 2.78
C GLU A 5 15.82 -76.37 3.57
N GLU A 6 16.81 -76.14 4.43
CA GLU A 6 16.88 -74.89 5.22
C GLU A 6 17.39 -73.68 4.41
N HIS A 7 18.16 -73.93 3.35
CA HIS A 7 18.77 -72.86 2.54
C HIS A 7 17.76 -72.10 1.67
N ASP A 8 16.70 -72.76 1.20
CA ASP A 8 15.70 -72.14 0.32
C ASP A 8 14.66 -71.32 1.08
N ILE A 9 14.30 -71.72 2.30
CA ILE A 9 13.35 -70.99 3.15
C ILE A 9 13.94 -69.63 3.58
N ILE A 10 15.26 -69.58 3.83
CA ILE A 10 15.96 -68.35 4.21
C ILE A 10 16.06 -67.37 3.03
N LYS A 11 16.23 -67.86 1.81
CA LYS A 11 16.26 -67.02 0.60
C LYS A 11 14.89 -66.37 0.37
N ILE A 12 13.80 -67.13 0.45
CA ILE A 12 12.43 -66.62 0.23
C ILE A 12 12.04 -65.56 1.27
N LYS A 13 12.40 -65.76 2.55
CA LYS A 13 12.12 -64.78 3.61
C LYS A 13 12.88 -63.46 3.42
N LYS A 14 14.11 -63.48 2.89
CA LYS A 14 14.90 -62.26 2.62
C LYS A 14 14.34 -61.44 1.45
N THR A 15 13.82 -62.07 0.39
CA THR A 15 13.21 -61.38 -0.75
C THR A 15 11.86 -60.73 -0.40
N ALA A 16 11.05 -61.38 0.44
CA ALA A 16 9.78 -60.81 0.90
C ALA A 16 9.97 -59.57 1.81
N LYS A 17 11.01 -59.58 2.67
CA LYS A 17 11.33 -58.44 3.55
C LYS A 17 11.86 -57.22 2.77
N LYS A 18 12.55 -57.44 1.65
CA LYS A 18 13.07 -56.36 0.78
C LYS A 18 11.94 -55.69 -0.03
N ARG A 19 10.94 -56.45 -0.49
CA ARG A 19 9.77 -55.90 -1.22
C ARG A 19 8.81 -55.10 -0.33
N ARG A 20 8.64 -55.47 0.95
CA ARG A 20 7.81 -54.68 1.90
C ARG A 20 8.41 -53.30 2.23
N LYS A 21 9.73 -53.12 2.16
CA LYS A 21 10.39 -51.83 2.43
C LYS A 21 10.22 -50.83 1.27
N GLN A 22 10.01 -51.31 0.04
CA GLN A 22 9.87 -50.46 -1.15
C GLN A 22 8.48 -49.83 -1.29
N TRP A 23 7.44 -50.39 -0.65
CA TRP A 23 6.07 -49.87 -0.71
C TRP A 23 5.71 -48.88 0.42
N GLY A 24 6.58 -48.72 1.42
CA GLY A 24 6.37 -47.79 2.55
C GLY A 24 6.83 -46.35 2.30
N GLY A 25 7.60 -46.09 1.23
CA GLY A 25 8.17 -44.77 0.92
C GLY A 25 7.17 -43.78 0.29
N GLY A 26 6.17 -44.29 -0.43
CA GLY A 26 5.24 -43.44 -1.20
C GLY A 26 4.23 -42.67 -0.34
N LYS A 27 3.77 -43.23 0.79
CA LYS A 27 2.84 -42.52 1.70
C LYS A 27 3.50 -41.35 2.44
N LYS A 28 4.79 -41.45 2.77
CA LYS A 28 5.54 -40.36 3.41
C LYS A 28 5.90 -39.24 2.42
N MET A 29 6.23 -39.57 1.17
CA MET A 29 6.45 -38.56 0.12
C MET A 29 5.16 -37.81 -0.26
N LYS A 30 4.02 -38.51 -0.43
CA LYS A 30 2.74 -37.87 -0.77
C LYS A 30 2.28 -36.89 0.32
N LYS A 31 2.43 -37.22 1.61
CA LYS A 31 2.14 -36.30 2.72
C LYS A 31 3.07 -35.09 2.74
N ARG A 32 4.37 -35.28 2.47
CA ARG A 32 5.33 -34.16 2.39
C ARG A 32 5.06 -33.23 1.21
N LEU A 33 4.65 -33.76 0.06
CA LEU A 33 4.29 -32.98 -1.13
C LEU A 33 3.01 -32.15 -0.92
N LEU A 34 2.01 -32.73 -0.24
CA LEU A 34 0.77 -32.03 0.11
C LEU A 34 1.01 -30.89 1.11
N ILE A 35 1.85 -31.12 2.11
CA ILE A 35 2.21 -30.08 3.10
C ILE A 35 3.03 -28.97 2.45
N SER A 36 4.00 -29.29 1.57
CA SER A 36 4.78 -28.26 0.87
C SER A 36 3.92 -27.43 -0.10
N GLY A 37 2.94 -28.05 -0.76
CA GLY A 37 1.99 -27.34 -1.62
C GLY A 37 1.10 -26.38 -0.84
N ALA A 38 0.54 -26.81 0.28
CA ALA A 38 -0.29 -25.96 1.13
C ALA A 38 0.50 -24.80 1.76
N VAL A 39 1.75 -25.04 2.17
CA VAL A 39 2.63 -23.97 2.69
C VAL A 39 3.00 -22.97 1.61
N LEU A 40 3.28 -23.42 0.38
CA LEU A 40 3.55 -22.52 -0.75
C LEU A 40 2.32 -21.67 -1.09
N LEU A 41 1.14 -22.28 -1.08
CA LEU A 41 -0.12 -21.58 -1.36
C LEU A 41 -0.45 -20.57 -0.27
N ALA A 42 -0.25 -20.92 1.01
CA ALA A 42 -0.38 -19.99 2.12
C ALA A 42 0.64 -18.85 2.05
N ALA A 43 1.89 -19.11 1.62
CA ALA A 43 2.90 -18.09 1.41
C ALA A 43 2.55 -17.16 0.23
N CYS A 44 2.00 -17.71 -0.87
CA CYS A 44 1.51 -16.90 -1.99
C CYS A 44 0.32 -16.03 -1.58
N VAL A 45 -0.64 -16.57 -0.82
CA VAL A 45 -1.78 -15.79 -0.28
C VAL A 45 -1.29 -14.72 0.69
N ALA A 46 -0.35 -15.04 1.58
CA ALA A 46 0.26 -14.07 2.49
C ALA A 46 1.02 -12.98 1.73
N LEU A 47 1.73 -13.30 0.65
CA LEU A 47 2.40 -12.34 -0.22
C LEU A 47 1.41 -11.46 -0.99
N LEU A 48 0.27 -12.01 -1.43
CA LEU A 48 -0.80 -11.25 -2.08
C LEU A 48 -1.50 -10.31 -1.10
N LEU A 49 -1.74 -10.76 0.14
CA LEU A 49 -2.29 -9.92 1.21
C LEU A 49 -1.30 -8.85 1.67
N TRP A 50 0.01 -9.17 1.71
CA TRP A 50 1.05 -8.18 1.99
C TRP A 50 1.18 -7.15 0.85
N ARG A 51 0.94 -7.57 -0.40
CA ARG A 51 0.89 -6.68 -1.57
C ARG A 51 -0.36 -5.80 -1.63
N GLY A 52 -1.38 -6.04 -0.81
CA GLY A 52 -2.42 -5.05 -0.57
C GLY A 52 -1.74 -3.81 -0.01
N GLY A 53 -1.67 -2.74 -0.82
CA GLY A 53 -0.85 -1.57 -0.57
C GLY A 53 -1.00 -1.09 0.86
N ARG A 54 0.15 -0.80 1.50
CA ARG A 54 0.13 -0.24 2.86
C ARG A 54 -0.59 1.09 2.76
N GLY A 55 -1.76 1.17 3.38
CA GLY A 55 -2.46 2.44 3.58
C GLY A 55 -1.49 3.42 4.24
N TYR A 56 -1.34 4.59 3.65
CA TYR A 56 -0.54 5.63 4.26
C TYR A 56 -1.29 6.17 5.47
N ARG A 57 -0.57 6.36 6.57
CA ARG A 57 -1.16 6.85 7.81
C ARG A 57 -0.71 8.27 8.03
N LEU A 58 -1.68 9.18 8.13
CA LEU A 58 -1.42 10.56 8.51
C LEU A 58 -0.77 10.61 9.91
N PRO A 59 0.16 11.55 10.13
CA PRO A 59 0.84 11.70 11.43
C PRO A 59 -0.03 12.38 12.49
N PHE A 60 -1.30 12.68 12.19
CA PHE A 60 -2.28 13.32 13.06
C PHE A 60 -3.68 12.73 12.80
N SER A 61 -4.62 13.03 13.69
CA SER A 61 -6.04 12.75 13.56
C SER A 61 -6.82 13.98 13.10
N ALA A 62 -7.97 13.78 12.46
CA ALA A 62 -8.84 14.87 12.01
C ALA A 62 -9.33 15.77 13.16
N GLN A 63 -9.37 15.24 14.39
CA GLN A 63 -9.82 15.97 15.59
C GLN A 63 -8.76 16.95 16.12
N GLU A 64 -7.50 16.78 15.73
CA GLU A 64 -6.38 17.66 16.11
C GLU A 64 -6.20 18.80 15.10
N VAL A 65 -7.02 18.87 14.04
CA VAL A 65 -6.89 19.85 12.96
C VAL A 65 -7.71 21.10 13.31
N SER A 66 -7.03 22.23 13.45
CA SER A 66 -7.66 23.53 13.69
C SER A 66 -8.20 24.15 12.40
N LYS A 67 -7.44 24.03 11.30
CA LYS A 67 -7.84 24.45 9.95
C LYS A 67 -7.07 23.66 8.89
N ALA A 68 -7.64 23.57 7.71
CA ALA A 68 -6.98 23.06 6.52
C ALA A 68 -7.12 24.03 5.36
N GLU A 69 -6.13 24.10 4.50
CA GLU A 69 -6.14 24.88 3.27
C GLU A 69 -5.80 23.92 2.13
N ILE A 70 -6.64 23.87 1.10
CA ILE A 70 -6.38 23.09 -0.10
C ILE A 70 -6.32 24.05 -1.29
N TYR A 71 -5.25 23.94 -2.07
CA TYR A 71 -4.98 24.70 -3.27
C TYR A 71 -5.16 23.79 -4.47
N TYR A 72 -5.89 24.24 -5.48
CA TYR A 72 -6.06 23.56 -6.76
C TYR A 72 -5.45 24.43 -7.87
N PHE A 73 -4.21 24.10 -8.24
CA PHE A 73 -3.39 24.96 -9.11
C PHE A 73 -3.92 25.10 -10.52
N ASN A 74 -4.53 24.05 -11.07
CA ASN A 74 -5.07 24.11 -12.42
C ASN A 74 -6.24 25.11 -12.54
N ALA A 75 -6.96 25.36 -11.45
CA ALA A 75 -8.03 26.36 -11.39
C ALA A 75 -7.57 27.69 -10.78
N LEU A 76 -6.32 27.78 -10.28
CA LEU A 76 -5.82 28.92 -9.49
C LEU A 76 -6.76 29.27 -8.33
N GLN A 77 -7.26 28.25 -7.65
CA GLN A 77 -8.22 28.41 -6.56
C GLN A 77 -7.69 27.80 -5.27
N LYS A 78 -8.19 28.30 -4.14
CA LYS A 78 -8.02 27.69 -2.82
C LYS A 78 -9.35 27.58 -2.09
N LYS A 79 -9.45 26.61 -1.19
CA LYS A 79 -10.53 26.52 -0.20
C LYS A 79 -9.90 26.52 1.20
N ASN A 80 -10.40 27.39 2.08
CA ASN A 80 -10.04 27.39 3.50
C ASN A 80 -11.11 26.59 4.25
N LEU A 81 -10.73 25.47 4.84
CA LEU A 81 -11.60 24.55 5.54
C LEU A 81 -11.50 24.78 7.04
N THR A 82 -12.60 25.22 7.64
CA THR A 82 -12.72 25.46 9.08
C THR A 82 -13.83 24.63 9.72
N SER A 83 -14.69 24.00 8.90
CA SER A 83 -15.71 23.09 9.39
C SER A 83 -15.10 21.70 9.63
N LEU A 84 -15.53 21.05 10.72
CA LEU A 84 -15.06 19.70 11.05
C LEU A 84 -15.43 18.69 9.95
N GLU A 85 -16.55 18.89 9.27
CA GLU A 85 -17.02 18.01 8.19
C GLU A 85 -16.09 18.05 6.97
N ASP A 86 -15.76 19.25 6.47
CA ASP A 86 -14.84 19.41 5.33
C ASP A 86 -13.43 18.91 5.68
N VAL A 87 -12.97 19.19 6.90
CA VAL A 87 -11.68 18.71 7.42
C VAL A 87 -11.66 17.19 7.50
N ALA A 88 -12.71 16.57 8.05
CA ALA A 88 -12.81 15.11 8.14
C ALA A 88 -12.90 14.44 6.76
N LEU A 89 -13.60 15.06 5.81
CA LEU A 89 -13.68 14.58 4.43
C LEU A 89 -12.29 14.58 3.78
N LEU A 90 -11.57 15.70 3.84
CA LEU A 90 -10.24 15.82 3.25
C LEU A 90 -9.23 14.87 3.91
N THR A 91 -9.16 14.87 5.24
CA THR A 91 -8.21 14.01 5.98
C THR A 91 -8.56 12.53 5.85
N GLY A 92 -9.85 12.19 5.76
CA GLY A 92 -10.32 10.84 5.47
C GLY A 92 -9.87 10.36 4.08
N ALA A 93 -9.99 11.21 3.06
CA ALA A 93 -9.52 10.89 1.72
C ALA A 93 -7.99 10.69 1.69
N LEU A 94 -7.23 11.59 2.31
CA LEU A 94 -5.76 11.47 2.40
C LEU A 94 -5.33 10.22 3.19
N GLY A 95 -6.01 9.89 4.28
CA GLY A 95 -5.74 8.68 5.05
C GLY A 95 -6.17 7.38 4.35
N GLY A 96 -6.99 7.48 3.30
CA GLY A 96 -7.45 6.37 2.48
C GLY A 96 -6.53 5.99 1.34
N LEU A 97 -5.44 6.73 1.12
CA LEU A 97 -4.55 6.48 -0.01
C LEU A 97 -3.82 5.14 0.11
N VAL A 98 -3.70 4.45 -1.02
CA VAL A 98 -3.03 3.15 -1.13
C VAL A 98 -1.70 3.34 -1.83
N SER A 99 -0.60 2.92 -1.18
CA SER A 99 0.72 2.99 -1.80
C SER A 99 0.90 1.90 -2.86
N GLU A 100 1.23 2.32 -4.08
CA GLU A 100 1.56 1.45 -5.23
C GLU A 100 3.08 1.32 -5.44
N GLY A 101 3.88 2.13 -4.73
CA GLY A 101 5.35 2.12 -4.79
C GLY A 101 5.94 3.51 -4.65
N GLY A 102 7.27 3.60 -4.65
CA GLY A 102 7.98 4.89 -4.67
C GLY A 102 8.20 5.42 -6.08
N TYR A 103 8.40 6.73 -6.23
CA TYR A 103 8.78 7.36 -7.50
C TYR A 103 9.95 8.33 -7.32
N GLN A 104 10.68 8.60 -8.42
CA GLN A 104 11.86 9.48 -8.42
C GLN A 104 11.63 10.83 -9.10
N ARG A 105 10.63 10.93 -9.97
CA ARG A 105 10.31 12.16 -10.69
C ARG A 105 8.80 12.37 -10.71
N ILE A 106 8.38 13.58 -10.37
CA ILE A 106 6.99 13.99 -10.54
C ILE A 106 6.68 13.94 -12.04
N PRO A 107 5.65 13.21 -12.48
CA PRO A 107 5.29 13.19 -13.88
C PRO A 107 4.77 14.54 -14.33
N THR A 108 4.99 14.85 -15.60
CA THR A 108 4.48 16.07 -16.23
C THR A 108 3.03 15.85 -16.69
N GLY A 109 2.14 16.77 -16.32
CA GLY A 109 0.72 16.73 -16.66
C GLY A 109 -0.16 16.22 -15.51
N GLY A 110 -1.47 16.46 -15.60
CA GLY A 110 -2.44 16.13 -14.56
C GLY A 110 -2.94 17.35 -13.78
N GLN A 111 -3.63 17.06 -12.67
CA GLN A 111 -4.18 18.04 -11.75
C GLN A 111 -3.33 18.09 -10.48
N SER A 112 -2.93 19.29 -10.06
CA SER A 112 -2.03 19.48 -8.91
C SER A 112 -2.78 20.12 -7.75
N PHE A 113 -2.61 19.52 -6.58
CA PHE A 113 -3.16 19.98 -5.31
C PHE A 113 -2.06 20.12 -4.27
N ASP A 114 -2.07 21.23 -3.54
CA ASP A 114 -1.30 21.37 -2.29
C ASP A 114 -2.26 21.47 -1.12
N VAL A 115 -1.96 20.75 -0.05
CA VAL A 115 -2.76 20.72 1.17
C VAL A 115 -1.89 21.13 2.34
N PHE A 116 -2.36 22.11 3.11
CA PHE A 116 -1.76 22.58 4.35
C PHE A 116 -2.73 22.29 5.49
N ILE A 117 -2.26 21.61 6.51
CA ILE A 117 -3.04 21.26 7.70
C ILE A 117 -2.37 21.95 8.89
N THR A 118 -3.10 22.85 9.55
CA THR A 118 -2.66 23.44 10.82
C THR A 118 -3.32 22.68 11.97
N LEU A 119 -2.53 22.16 12.88
CA LEU A 119 -3.01 21.44 14.06
C LEU A 119 -3.34 22.42 15.20
N ASP A 120 -4.09 21.95 16.19
CA ASP A 120 -4.39 22.71 17.42
C ASP A 120 -3.14 23.05 18.23
N SER A 121 -2.06 22.27 18.05
CA SER A 121 -0.74 22.57 18.63
C SER A 121 -0.06 23.79 18.00
N GLY A 122 -0.55 24.26 16.84
CA GLY A 122 0.07 25.30 16.02
C GLY A 122 1.09 24.76 15.01
N GLU A 123 1.35 23.45 15.00
CA GLU A 123 2.18 22.81 13.98
C GLU A 123 1.47 22.76 12.62
N THR A 124 2.23 22.91 11.54
CA THR A 124 1.72 22.79 10.17
C THR A 124 2.31 21.58 9.50
N TRP A 125 1.45 20.75 8.92
CA TRP A 125 1.81 19.65 8.04
C TRP A 125 1.37 19.96 6.61
N GLN A 126 2.16 19.53 5.63
CA GLN A 126 1.93 19.83 4.23
C GLN A 126 2.06 18.55 3.39
N CYS A 127 1.22 18.44 2.36
CA CYS A 127 1.45 17.49 1.28
C CYS A 127 1.07 18.06 -0.09
N ALA A 128 1.69 17.51 -1.12
CA ALA A 128 1.36 17.74 -2.51
C ALA A 128 0.81 16.45 -3.14
N TYR A 129 -0.20 16.58 -3.98
CA TYR A 129 -0.80 15.50 -4.74
C TYR A 129 -0.97 15.87 -6.22
N TYR A 130 -0.45 15.02 -7.09
CA TYR A 130 -0.55 15.14 -8.54
C TYR A 130 -1.43 14.01 -9.09
N GLN A 131 -2.68 14.34 -9.42
CA GLN A 131 -3.67 13.40 -9.94
C GLN A 131 -3.54 13.27 -11.46
N THR A 132 -3.26 12.06 -11.95
CA THR A 132 -3.01 11.82 -13.37
C THR A 132 -4.20 11.16 -14.08
N ALA A 133 -4.86 10.21 -13.43
CA ALA A 133 -6.02 9.51 -13.98
C ALA A 133 -6.94 8.98 -12.87
N GLY A 134 -8.21 9.36 -12.91
CA GLY A 134 -9.21 8.90 -11.93
C GLY A 134 -8.73 9.16 -10.49
N ASP A 135 -8.68 8.10 -9.70
CA ASP A 135 -8.27 8.07 -8.29
C ASP A 135 -6.78 7.74 -8.09
N SER A 136 -5.96 7.86 -9.13
CA SER A 136 -4.53 7.55 -9.10
C SER A 136 -3.65 8.78 -9.35
N GLY A 137 -2.48 8.78 -8.74
CA GLY A 137 -1.58 9.91 -8.78
C GLY A 137 -0.28 9.71 -8.02
N TYR A 138 0.36 10.83 -7.72
CA TYR A 138 1.66 10.90 -7.06
C TYR A 138 1.56 11.81 -5.86
N TYR A 139 1.96 11.29 -4.70
CA TYR A 139 1.80 11.91 -3.40
C TYR A 139 3.16 12.13 -2.75
N THR A 140 3.33 13.30 -2.12
CA THR A 140 4.49 13.58 -1.26
C THR A 140 4.10 14.49 -0.10
N ASP A 141 4.66 14.24 1.08
CA ASP A 141 4.59 15.13 2.26
C ASP A 141 5.97 15.71 2.61
N GLY A 142 6.91 15.66 1.65
CA GLY A 142 8.32 16.00 1.85
C GLY A 142 9.16 14.89 2.48
N THR A 143 8.55 13.94 3.20
CA THR A 143 9.25 12.79 3.81
C THR A 143 9.14 11.52 2.96
N VAL A 144 8.00 11.33 2.29
CA VAL A 144 7.75 10.21 1.39
C VAL A 144 7.41 10.67 -0.02
N TRP A 145 7.65 9.79 -0.99
CA TRP A 145 7.38 10.02 -2.42
C TRP A 145 6.73 8.76 -2.97
N LEU A 146 5.40 8.75 -3.05
CA LEU A 146 4.60 7.56 -3.35
C LEU A 146 3.77 7.72 -4.63
N ALA A 147 3.82 6.71 -5.50
CA ALA A 147 2.75 6.48 -6.46
C ALA A 147 1.58 5.87 -5.67
N VAL A 148 0.37 6.40 -5.87
CA VAL A 148 -0.80 6.07 -5.05
C VAL A 148 -2.06 5.84 -5.89
N SER A 149 -2.98 5.08 -5.32
CA SER A 149 -4.36 4.87 -5.81
C SER A 149 -5.38 5.11 -4.69
N GLY A 150 -6.67 5.18 -5.05
CA GLY A 150 -7.76 5.38 -4.09
C GLY A 150 -7.97 6.83 -3.63
N LEU A 151 -7.37 7.83 -4.30
CA LEU A 151 -7.50 9.24 -3.98
C LEU A 151 -7.90 10.07 -5.21
N ASP A 152 -9.16 10.53 -5.24
CA ASP A 152 -9.66 11.50 -6.21
C ASP A 152 -9.86 12.86 -5.52
N LEU A 153 -8.80 13.66 -5.43
CA LEU A 153 -8.88 14.99 -4.81
C LEU A 153 -9.73 15.97 -5.64
N LYS A 154 -9.92 15.72 -6.94
CA LYS A 154 -10.85 16.53 -7.73
C LYS A 154 -12.30 16.31 -7.29
N ALA A 155 -12.68 15.05 -7.07
CA ALA A 155 -14.00 14.71 -6.55
C ALA A 155 -14.18 15.29 -5.14
N VAL A 156 -13.21 15.07 -4.24
CA VAL A 156 -13.22 15.67 -2.90
C VAL A 156 -13.35 17.18 -2.97
N TRP A 157 -12.57 17.85 -3.83
CA TRP A 157 -12.64 19.29 -4.04
C TRP A 157 -14.05 19.78 -4.38
N ALA A 158 -14.76 19.05 -5.25
CA ALA A 158 -16.12 19.40 -5.65
C ALA A 158 -17.14 19.19 -4.52
N GLU A 159 -16.90 18.22 -3.63
CA GLU A 159 -17.76 17.92 -2.48
C GLU A 159 -17.58 18.89 -1.30
N LEU A 160 -16.38 19.46 -1.14
CA LEU A 160 -16.10 20.43 -0.06
C LEU A 160 -17.08 21.62 -0.13
N ALA A 161 -17.79 21.86 0.97
CA ALA A 161 -18.79 22.92 1.06
C ALA A 161 -18.14 24.32 1.09
N SER A 162 -16.90 24.39 1.59
CA SER A 162 -16.12 25.64 1.64
C SER A 162 -16.02 26.32 0.28
N PRO A 163 -16.20 27.64 0.20
CA PRO A 163 -16.17 28.38 -1.06
C PRO A 163 -14.76 28.38 -1.65
N ALA A 164 -14.68 28.33 -2.98
CA ALA A 164 -13.42 28.52 -3.70
C ALA A 164 -13.11 30.01 -3.83
N GLU A 165 -11.89 30.38 -3.44
CA GLU A 165 -11.32 31.72 -3.58
C GLU A 165 -10.25 31.71 -4.67
N GLU A 166 -10.19 32.76 -5.49
CA GLU A 166 -9.10 32.91 -6.47
C GLU A 166 -7.78 33.19 -5.75
N VAL A 167 -6.72 32.54 -6.21
CA VAL A 167 -5.36 32.79 -5.72
C VAL A 167 -4.76 33.92 -6.56
N PRO A 168 -4.46 35.09 -5.97
CA PRO A 168 -3.86 36.19 -6.72
C PRO A 168 -2.48 35.78 -7.26
N PRO A 169 -2.06 36.32 -8.42
CA PRO A 169 -0.73 36.06 -8.95
C PRO A 169 0.33 36.50 -7.92
N GLY A 170 1.11 35.54 -7.42
CA GLY A 170 2.10 35.73 -6.35
C GLY A 170 1.64 35.31 -4.94
N GLY A 171 0.39 34.87 -4.76
CA GLY A 171 -0.18 34.44 -3.48
C GLY A 171 0.08 32.98 -3.08
N MET A 172 1.17 32.38 -3.57
CA MET A 172 1.60 31.05 -3.10
C MET A 172 2.04 31.17 -1.63
N PRO A 173 1.65 30.26 -0.73
CA PRO A 173 2.30 30.17 0.56
C PRO A 173 3.80 29.91 0.34
N GLU A 174 4.66 30.73 0.95
CA GLU A 174 6.11 30.54 0.91
C GLU A 174 6.44 29.17 1.54
N GLY A 175 6.63 28.13 0.72
CA GLY A 175 6.71 26.78 1.24
C GLY A 175 6.98 25.68 0.21
N LEU A 176 7.89 25.91 -0.74
CA LEU A 176 8.56 24.83 -1.46
C LEU A 176 10.03 25.22 -1.70
N PRO A 177 11.02 24.51 -1.12
CA PRO A 177 12.35 24.49 -1.69
C PRO A 177 12.28 23.65 -2.99
N LEU A 178 12.28 24.33 -4.13
CA LEU A 178 12.57 23.73 -5.43
C LEU A 178 14.07 23.42 -5.52
N GLU A 179 14.60 22.55 -4.65
CA GLU A 179 15.92 21.98 -4.85
C GLU A 179 15.78 20.51 -5.24
N PRO A 180 16.04 20.14 -6.51
CA PRO A 180 16.36 18.75 -6.81
C PRO A 180 17.68 18.44 -6.11
N ALA A 181 17.66 17.52 -5.15
CA ALA A 181 18.89 16.86 -4.72
C ALA A 181 19.53 16.24 -5.97
N GLY A 182 20.79 16.60 -6.21
CA GLY A 182 21.56 16.26 -7.41
C GLY A 182 21.77 14.77 -7.65
#